data_AF-A0A7Y0ZV60-F1
#
_entry.id   AF-A0A7Y0ZV60-F1
#
_cell.length_a   1.000
_cell.length_b   1.000
_cell.length_c   1.000
_cell.angle_alpha   90.00
_cell.angle_beta   90.00
_cell.angle_gamma   90.00
#
_symmetry.space_group_name_H-M   'P 1'
#
loop_
_entity.id
_entity.type
_entity.pdbx_description
1 polymer ?
#
loop_
_entity_poly.entity_id
_entity_poly.type
_entity_poly.pdbx_seq_one_letter_code
_entity_poly.pdbx_strand_id
1 'polypeptide(L)'
;MSDKMRDEFEVAYQAACLGRAVARFDPSVFAKDHCDDYLNSLVQSAWWGWQCSRAAPVERPEDFTDGGNPNARILIAHHRQIVGRWISAIEAAGLKVKP
;
A
#
# COMPACT_ATOMS: atom_id res chain seq x y z
N MET A 1 18.92 -1.92 4.54
CA MET A 1 17.61 -1.42 4.05
C MET A 1 16.68 -2.56 3.63
N SER A 2 17.20 -3.72 3.20
CA SER A 2 16.44 -4.92 2.82
C SER A 2 15.58 -5.49 3.94
N ASP A 3 16.13 -5.53 5.16
CA ASP A 3 15.53 -6.34 6.23
C ASP A 3 14.24 -5.70 6.75
N LYS A 4 14.24 -4.38 6.98
CA LYS A 4 13.03 -3.66 7.44
C LYS A 4 11.87 -3.75 6.44
N MET A 5 12.12 -3.55 5.14
CA MET A 5 11.04 -3.62 4.13
C MET A 5 10.49 -5.04 4.01
N ARG A 6 11.35 -6.04 4.21
CA ARG A 6 10.98 -7.45 4.17
C ARG A 6 10.21 -7.86 5.43
N ASP A 7 10.60 -7.39 6.61
CA ASP A 7 9.84 -7.60 7.86
C ASP A 7 8.42 -7.02 7.75
N GLU A 8 8.30 -5.79 7.22
CA GLU A 8 6.99 -5.16 6.97
C GLU A 8 6.14 -5.99 5.99
N PHE A 9 6.77 -6.55 4.96
CA PHE A 9 6.10 -7.46 4.02
C PHE A 9 5.62 -8.74 4.70
N GLU A 10 6.48 -9.41 5.48
CA GLU A 10 6.14 -10.68 6.13
C GLU A 10 4.98 -10.49 7.13
N VAL A 11 4.98 -9.39 7.89
CA VAL A 11 3.87 -9.01 8.78
C VAL A 11 2.59 -8.75 7.99
N ALA A 12 2.66 -7.98 6.90
CA ALA A 12 1.49 -7.68 6.07
C ALA A 12 0.94 -8.94 5.38
N TYR A 13 1.81 -9.83 4.91
CA TYR A 13 1.44 -11.09 4.27
C TYR A 13 0.76 -12.04 5.26
N GLN A 14 1.29 -12.14 6.49
CA GLN A 14 0.67 -12.90 7.57
C GLN A 14 -0.73 -12.36 7.90
N ALA A 15 -0.87 -11.05 8.09
CA ALA A 15 -2.15 -10.41 8.36
C ALA A 15 -3.16 -10.66 7.23
N ALA A 16 -2.72 -10.56 5.97
CA ALA A 16 -3.56 -10.84 4.81
C ALA A 16 -4.01 -12.31 4.72
N CYS A 17 -3.14 -13.25 5.09
CA CYS A 17 -3.50 -14.68 5.15
C CYS A 17 -4.53 -14.97 6.25
N LEU A 18 -4.37 -14.34 7.41
CA LEU A 18 -5.29 -14.49 8.55
C LEU A 18 -6.63 -13.78 8.35
N GLY A 19 -6.69 -12.75 7.50
CA GLY A 19 -7.92 -12.04 7.14
C GLY A 19 -8.82 -12.75 6.12
N ARG A 20 -8.41 -13.92 5.60
CA ARG A 20 -9.21 -14.70 4.62
C ARG A 20 -10.38 -15.39 5.31
N ALA A 21 -11.43 -15.72 4.54
CA ALA A 21 -12.58 -16.47 5.03
C ALA A 21 -12.21 -17.80 5.71
N VAL A 22 -11.13 -18.43 5.23
CA VAL A 22 -10.46 -19.54 5.92
C VAL A 22 -9.07 -19.06 6.31
N ALA A 23 -8.93 -18.62 7.56
CA ALA A 23 -7.67 -18.14 8.11
C ALA A 23 -6.66 -19.29 8.22
N ARG A 24 -5.59 -19.24 7.42
CA ARG A 24 -4.50 -20.21 7.50
C ARG A 24 -3.19 -19.52 7.17
N PHE A 25 -2.21 -19.73 8.04
CA PHE A 25 -0.86 -19.24 7.85
C PHE A 25 0.12 -20.25 8.44
N ASP A 26 1.16 -20.58 7.69
CA ASP A 26 2.26 -21.44 8.11
C ASP A 26 3.55 -20.65 7.96
N PRO A 27 4.31 -20.37 9.04
CA PRO A 27 5.55 -19.59 8.96
C PRO A 27 6.61 -20.18 8.01
N SER A 28 6.55 -21.49 7.72
CA SER A 28 7.50 -22.14 6.80
C SER A 28 7.42 -21.62 5.36
N VAL A 29 6.31 -20.95 4.99
CA VAL A 29 6.21 -20.30 3.67
C VAL A 29 7.23 -19.17 3.48
N PHE A 30 7.82 -18.66 4.57
CA PHE A 30 8.90 -17.68 4.54
C PHE A 30 10.30 -18.30 4.51
N ALA A 31 10.42 -19.62 4.32
CA ALA A 31 11.72 -20.26 4.08
C ALA A 31 12.39 -19.66 2.83
N LYS A 32 13.68 -19.35 2.96
CA LYS A 32 14.50 -18.70 1.93
C LYS A 32 15.62 -19.63 1.46
N ASP A 33 16.09 -19.41 0.25
CA ASP A 33 17.31 -20.05 -0.25
C ASP A 33 18.57 -19.24 0.16
N HIS A 34 19.71 -19.63 -0.41
CA HIS A 34 21.01 -18.98 -0.18
C HIS A 34 21.13 -17.59 -0.83
N CYS A 35 20.15 -17.18 -1.64
CA CYS A 35 20.08 -15.89 -2.31
C CYS A 35 19.05 -14.94 -1.65
N ASP A 36 18.51 -15.31 -0.47
CA ASP A 36 17.42 -14.59 0.22
C ASP A 36 16.09 -14.51 -0.58
N ASP A 37 15.90 -15.40 -1.55
CA ASP A 37 14.64 -15.54 -2.26
C ASP A 37 13.74 -16.52 -1.51
N TYR A 38 12.44 -16.21 -1.44
CA TYR A 38 11.46 -17.11 -0.85
C TYR A 38 11.33 -18.36 -1.71
N LEU A 39 11.47 -19.53 -1.08
CA LEU A 39 11.29 -20.83 -1.74
C LEU A 39 9.85 -21.03 -2.23
N ASN A 40 8.88 -20.43 -1.55
CA ASN A 40 7.48 -20.45 -1.98
C ASN A 40 7.26 -19.43 -3.10
N SER A 41 6.94 -19.91 -4.30
CA SER A 41 6.75 -19.07 -5.50
C SER A 41 5.66 -18.00 -5.36
N LEU A 42 4.60 -18.27 -4.60
CA LEU A 42 3.53 -17.30 -4.35
C LEU A 42 3.99 -16.19 -3.40
N VAL A 43 4.76 -16.53 -2.37
CA VAL A 43 5.36 -15.54 -1.46
C VAL A 43 6.38 -14.70 -2.22
N GLN A 44 7.24 -15.31 -3.04
CA GLN A 44 8.21 -14.59 -3.86
C GLN A 44 7.54 -13.61 -4.83
N SER A 45 6.47 -14.04 -5.50
CA SER A 45 5.70 -13.17 -6.40
C SER A 45 5.05 -12.00 -5.64
N ALA A 46 4.50 -12.26 -4.45
CA ALA A 46 3.93 -11.22 -3.60
C ALA A 46 5.00 -10.23 -3.10
N TRP A 47 6.20 -10.72 -2.81
CA TRP A 47 7.35 -9.89 -2.43
C TRP A 47 7.75 -8.93 -3.54
N TRP A 48 7.86 -9.39 -4.79
CA TRP A 48 8.10 -8.49 -5.93
C TRP A 48 6.98 -7.47 -6.11
N GLY A 49 5.71 -7.88 -5.98
CA GLY A 49 4.58 -6.95 -6.00
C GLY A 49 4.66 -5.88 -4.91
N TRP A 50 5.08 -6.26 -3.70
CA TRP A 50 5.29 -5.35 -2.59
C TRP A 50 6.39 -4.31 -2.88
N GLN A 51 7.53 -4.75 -3.40
CA GLN A 51 8.63 -3.86 -3.79
C GLN A 51 8.18 -2.88 -4.88
N CYS A 52 7.52 -3.39 -5.94
CA CYS A 52 6.99 -2.57 -7.02
C CYS A 52 5.98 -1.53 -6.51
N SER A 53 5.09 -1.91 -5.59
CA SER A 53 4.10 -0.99 -5.01
C SER A 53 4.76 0.19 -4.30
N ARG A 54 5.88 -0.05 -3.60
CA ARG A 54 6.62 0.97 -2.82
C ARG A 54 7.58 1.79 -3.67
N ALA A 55 8.00 1.26 -4.81
CA ALA A 55 8.76 2.01 -5.81
C ALA A 55 7.85 2.90 -6.66
N ALA A 56 6.61 2.48 -6.91
CA ALA A 56 5.64 3.21 -7.70
C ALA A 56 4.99 4.34 -6.89
N PRO A 57 5.07 5.59 -7.36
CA PRO A 57 4.33 6.69 -6.75
C PRO A 57 2.85 6.60 -7.10
N VAL A 58 1.98 6.88 -6.14
CA VAL A 58 0.55 7.05 -6.39
C VAL A 58 0.31 8.49 -6.84
N GLU A 59 -0.36 8.68 -7.98
CA GLU A 59 -0.69 10.01 -8.49
C GLU A 59 -1.82 10.63 -7.68
N ARG A 60 -1.64 11.88 -7.24
CA ARG A 60 -2.67 12.62 -6.53
C ARG A 60 -3.82 12.98 -7.48
N PRO A 61 -5.09 12.80 -7.06
CA PRO A 61 -6.23 13.30 -7.81
C PRO A 61 -6.15 14.81 -7.97
N GLU A 62 -6.46 15.31 -9.17
CA GLU A 62 -6.55 16.74 -9.43
C GLU A 62 -7.52 17.42 -8.43
N ASP A 63 -7.21 18.67 -8.08
CA ASP A 63 -8.08 19.46 -7.23
C ASP A 63 -9.40 19.70 -7.97
N PHE A 64 -10.52 19.35 -7.33
CA PHE A 64 -11.85 19.69 -7.84
C PHE A 64 -11.99 21.21 -7.89
N THR A 65 -12.19 21.74 -9.09
CA THR A 65 -12.52 23.15 -9.34
C THR A 65 -13.96 23.24 -9.81
N ASP A 66 -14.69 24.24 -9.31
CA ASP A 66 -16.13 24.40 -9.59
C ASP A 66 -16.43 25.25 -10.83
N GLY A 67 -15.40 25.57 -11.64
CA GLY A 67 -15.53 26.45 -12.79
C GLY A 67 -15.90 27.91 -12.45
N GLY A 68 -15.73 28.35 -11.20
CA GLY A 68 -16.08 29.69 -10.74
C GLY A 68 -17.46 29.80 -10.09
N ASN A 69 -18.07 28.68 -9.67
CA ASN A 69 -19.37 28.69 -9.00
C ASN A 69 -19.24 29.08 -7.52
N PRO A 70 -19.65 30.29 -7.10
CA PRO A 70 -19.46 30.77 -5.73
C PRO A 70 -20.16 29.91 -4.65
N ASN A 71 -21.12 29.07 -5.04
CA ASN A 71 -21.85 28.17 -4.12
C ASN A 71 -21.16 26.82 -3.90
N ALA A 72 -20.14 26.46 -4.68
CA ALA A 72 -19.45 25.18 -4.56
C ALA A 72 -18.29 25.18 -3.55
N ARG A 73 -18.12 26.26 -2.77
CA ARG A 73 -17.15 26.38 -1.67
C ARG A 73 -17.18 25.20 -0.70
N ILE A 74 -18.38 24.74 -0.33
CA ILE A 74 -18.56 23.59 0.57
C ILE A 74 -18.06 22.29 -0.09
N LEU A 75 -18.36 22.09 -1.38
CA LEU A 75 -17.93 20.93 -2.15
C LEU A 75 -16.40 20.89 -2.32
N ILE A 76 -15.78 22.04 -2.61
CA ILE A 76 -14.31 22.16 -2.68
C ILE A 76 -13.67 21.83 -1.33
N ALA A 77 -14.23 22.34 -0.24
CA ALA A 77 -13.73 22.04 1.11
C ALA A 77 -13.82 20.54 1.44
N HIS A 78 -14.94 19.89 1.10
CA HIS A 78 -15.11 18.46 1.27
C HIS A 78 -14.15 17.64 0.40
N HIS A 79 -13.97 18.00 -0.88
CA HIS A 79 -13.00 17.34 -1.75
C HIS A 79 -11.60 17.38 -1.15
N ARG A 80 -11.15 18.55 -0.69
CA ARG A 80 -9.83 18.69 -0.04
C ARG A 80 -9.70 17.86 1.22
N GLN A 81 -10.74 17.77 2.04
CA GLN A 81 -10.72 16.90 3.23
C GLN A 81 -10.62 15.42 2.85
N ILE A 82 -11.35 14.97 1.83
CA ILE A 82 -11.31 13.58 1.36
C ILE A 82 -9.93 13.25 0.79
N VAL A 83 -9.40 14.11 -0.09
CA VAL A 83 -8.06 13.96 -0.66
C VAL A 83 -6.99 13.96 0.44
N GLY A 84 -7.09 14.86 1.44
CA GLY A 84 -6.15 14.88 2.55
C GLY A 84 -6.15 13.60 3.40
N ARG A 85 -7.34 13.04 3.68
CA ARG A 85 -7.49 11.74 4.37
C ARG A 85 -6.93 10.59 3.53
N TRP A 86 -7.16 10.62 2.23
CA TRP A 86 -6.65 9.63 1.29
C TRP A 86 -5.12 9.65 1.20
N ILE A 87 -4.49 10.84 1.09
CA ILE A 87 -3.03 11.00 1.14
C ILE A 87 -2.48 10.43 2.44
N SER A 88 -3.07 10.81 3.59
CA SER A 88 -2.63 10.33 4.91
C SER A 88 -2.69 8.80 5.02
N ALA A 89 -3.73 8.18 4.45
CA ALA A 89 -3.88 6.73 4.46
C ALA A 89 -2.84 6.02 3.58
N ILE A 90 -2.50 6.59 2.41
CA ILE A 90 -1.47 6.05 1.50
C ILE A 90 -0.09 6.17 2.13
N GLU A 91 0.22 7.32 2.72
CA GLU A 91 1.48 7.54 3.42
C GLU A 91 1.63 6.63 4.64
N ALA A 92 0.54 6.43 5.41
CA ALA A 92 0.51 5.47 6.52
C ALA A 92 0.74 4.02 6.05
N ALA A 93 0.37 3.69 4.81
CA ALA A 93 0.66 2.39 4.18
C ALA A 93 2.11 2.27 3.67
N GLY A 94 2.93 3.32 3.83
CA GLY A 94 4.33 3.37 3.41
C GLY A 94 4.54 3.65 1.93
N LEU A 95 3.51 4.14 1.23
CA LEU A 95 3.55 4.47 -0.19
C LEU A 95 3.79 5.97 -0.39
N LYS A 96 4.43 6.34 -1.50
CA LYS A 96 4.70 7.74 -1.86
C LYS A 96 3.58 8.30 -2.73
N VAL A 97 3.08 9.48 -2.41
CA VAL A 97 2.14 10.23 -3.26
C VAL A 97 2.90 11.27 -4.07
N LYS A 98 2.65 11.34 -5.38
CA LYS A 98 3.14 12.43 -6.24
C LYS A 98 2.14 13.59 -6.26
N PRO A 99 2.61 14.85 -6.30
CA PRO A 99 1.75 16.02 -6.48
C PRO A 99 0.89 15.95 -7.73
#